data_AF-A0A1G5L798-F1
#
_entry.id   AF-A0A1G5L798-F1
#
_cell.length_a   1.000
_cell.length_b   1.000
_cell.length_c   1.000
_cell.angle_alpha   90.00
_cell.angle_beta   90.00
_cell.angle_gamma   90.00
#
_symmetry.space_group_name_H-M   'P 1'
#
loop_
_entity.id
_entity.type
_entity.pdbx_description
1 polymer ?
#
loop_
_entity_poly.entity_id
_entity_poly.type
_entity_poly.pdbx_seq_one_letter_code
_entity_poly.pdbx_strand_id
1 'polypeptide(L)'
;MPDDLEIVIKERIQERYNILAELYSIWFSESESAVVPKSAFYQTEHIEKHRAITYLSDRKYIVVDSVENDVEMVAITITSNGIDFYEQGYLSGKAKGFQVVSDVKSMEQ
;
A
#
# COMPACT_ATOMS: atom_id res chain seq x y z
N MET A 1 -14.91 -15.70 17.56
CA MET A 1 -14.34 -14.38 17.27
C MET A 1 -13.09 -14.61 16.44
N PRO A 2 -12.82 -13.81 15.40
CA PRO A 2 -11.49 -13.79 14.80
C PRO A 2 -10.48 -13.52 15.92
N ASP A 3 -9.36 -14.25 15.96
CA ASP A 3 -8.29 -13.91 16.90
C ASP A 3 -7.83 -12.47 16.62
N ASP A 4 -7.56 -11.68 17.66
CA ASP A 4 -7.09 -10.28 17.51
C ASP A 4 -5.90 -10.16 16.53
N LEU A 5 -5.06 -11.20 16.48
CA LEU A 5 -3.95 -11.32 15.55
C LEU A 5 -4.42 -11.39 14.08
N GLU A 6 -5.50 -12.10 13.79
CA GLU A 6 -6.07 -12.23 12.44
C GLU A 6 -6.56 -10.87 11.92
N ILE A 7 -7.19 -10.06 12.78
CA ILE A 7 -7.66 -8.72 12.45
C ILE A 7 -6.46 -7.82 12.10
N VAL A 8 -5.43 -7.79 12.96
CA VAL A 8 -4.22 -6.99 12.72
C VAL A 8 -3.50 -7.42 11.44
N ILE A 9 -3.43 -8.73 11.15
CA ILE A 9 -2.84 -9.23 9.91
C ILE A 9 -3.63 -8.73 8.69
N LYS A 10 -4.98 -8.77 8.74
CA LYS A 10 -5.84 -8.27 7.66
C LYS A 10 -5.67 -6.78 7.43
N GLU A 11 -5.60 -5.98 8.49
CA GLU A 11 -5.36 -4.53 8.40
C GLU A 11 -4.01 -4.23 7.72
N ARG A 12 -2.94 -4.94 8.11
CA ARG A 12 -1.61 -4.80 7.48
C ARG A 12 -1.59 -5.22 6.02
N ILE A 13 -2.35 -6.26 5.67
CA ILE A 13 -2.52 -6.67 4.26
C ILE A 13 -3.24 -5.55 3.51
N GLN A 14 -4.32 -5.01 4.05
CA GLN A 14 -5.09 -3.95 3.41
C GLN A 14 -4.25 -2.69 3.19
N GLU A 15 -3.44 -2.26 4.17
CA GLU A 15 -2.59 -1.08 4.03
C GLU A 15 -1.64 -1.19 2.83
N ARG A 16 -1.04 -2.37 2.62
CA ARG A 16 -0.19 -2.64 1.44
C ARG A 16 -0.97 -2.58 0.14
N TYR A 17 -2.18 -3.14 0.10
CA TYR A 17 -3.04 -3.07 -1.09
C TYR A 17 -3.55 -1.66 -1.37
N ASN A 18 -3.81 -0.85 -0.35
CA ASN A 18 -4.20 0.55 -0.53
C ASN A 18 -3.09 1.34 -1.22
N ILE A 19 -1.85 1.21 -0.75
CA ILE A 19 -0.68 1.86 -1.36
C ILE A 19 -0.49 1.39 -2.81
N LEU A 20 -0.54 0.07 -3.04
CA LEU A 20 -0.39 -0.47 -4.39
C LEU A 20 -1.54 -0.05 -5.32
N ALA A 21 -2.77 0.06 -4.83
CA ALA A 21 -3.91 0.51 -5.61
C ALA A 21 -3.74 1.96 -6.08
N GLU A 22 -3.27 2.84 -5.19
CA GLU A 22 -2.99 4.24 -5.52
C GLU A 22 -1.93 4.35 -6.61
N LEU A 23 -0.79 3.68 -6.42
CA LEU A 23 0.30 3.68 -7.40
C LEU A 23 -0.08 3.01 -8.72
N TYR A 24 -0.84 1.92 -8.68
CA TYR A 24 -1.37 1.24 -9.85
C TYR A 24 -2.29 2.17 -10.66
N SER A 25 -3.19 2.89 -9.98
CA SER A 25 -4.05 3.87 -10.65
C SER A 25 -3.21 4.92 -11.35
N ILE A 26 -2.28 5.57 -10.63
CA ILE A 26 -1.40 6.61 -11.17
C ILE A 26 -0.65 6.12 -12.41
N TRP A 27 -0.06 4.92 -12.36
CA TRP A 27 0.67 4.31 -13.47
C TRP A 27 -0.15 4.21 -14.76
N PHE A 28 -1.42 3.84 -14.65
CA PHE A 28 -2.29 3.62 -15.80
C PHE A 28 -3.18 4.81 -16.18
N SER A 29 -3.24 5.87 -15.37
CA SER A 29 -4.12 7.03 -15.63
C SER A 29 -3.41 8.38 -15.72
N GLU A 30 -2.29 8.58 -15.04
CA GLU A 30 -1.71 9.91 -14.83
C GLU A 30 -0.24 10.00 -15.25
N SER A 31 0.63 9.21 -14.60
CA SER A 31 2.08 9.30 -14.74
C SER A 31 2.78 8.01 -14.34
N GLU A 32 4.03 7.84 -14.76
CA GLU A 32 4.84 6.65 -14.40
C GLU A 32 5.20 6.60 -12.90
N SER A 33 5.09 7.71 -12.18
CA SER A 33 5.44 7.79 -10.76
C SER A 33 4.50 8.73 -10.00
N ALA A 34 4.27 8.42 -8.73
CA ALA A 34 3.66 9.31 -7.76
C ALA A 34 4.74 10.18 -7.12
N VAL A 35 4.60 11.50 -7.17
CA VAL A 35 5.58 12.44 -6.60
C VAL A 35 4.99 13.05 -5.34
N VAL A 36 5.60 12.78 -4.19
CA VAL A 36 5.07 13.18 -2.88
C VAL A 36 6.17 13.74 -1.96
N PRO A 37 5.82 14.57 -0.96
CA PRO A 37 6.77 15.01 0.05
C PRO A 37 7.32 13.82 0.86
N LYS A 38 8.62 13.85 1.17
CA LYS A 38 9.28 12.86 2.05
C LYS A 38 8.58 12.73 3.40
N SER A 39 8.13 13.85 3.96
CA SER A 39 7.38 13.89 5.22
C SER A 39 6.05 13.13 5.14
N ALA A 40 5.39 13.15 3.97
CA ALA A 40 4.15 12.42 3.73
C ALA A 40 4.38 10.94 3.40
N PHE A 41 5.55 10.60 2.84
CA PHE A 41 5.91 9.23 2.51
C PHE A 41 6.47 8.44 3.70
N TYR A 42 7.48 8.98 4.39
CA TYR A 42 8.17 8.26 5.47
C TYR A 42 7.43 8.30 6.81
N GLN A 43 6.30 9.05 6.91
CA GLN A 43 5.47 9.29 8.10
C GLN A 43 5.80 8.40 9.30
N THR A 44 6.68 8.89 10.18
CA THR A 44 7.11 8.18 11.38
C THR A 44 6.00 8.04 12.42
N GLU A 45 4.99 8.92 12.37
CA GLU A 45 3.83 8.91 13.25
C GLU A 45 2.83 7.78 12.90
N HIS A 46 2.86 7.25 11.67
CA HIS A 46 1.96 6.20 11.21
C HIS A 46 2.72 4.89 10.95
N ILE A 47 3.09 4.21 12.05
CA ILE A 47 4.04 3.09 12.05
C ILE A 47 3.66 1.94 11.10
N GLU A 48 2.37 1.64 10.93
CA GLU A 48 1.92 0.57 10.04
C GLU A 48 2.03 0.95 8.56
N LYS A 49 1.78 2.22 8.20
CA LYS A 49 2.02 2.71 6.84
C LYS A 49 3.51 2.70 6.49
N HIS A 50 4.35 3.15 7.43
CA HIS A 50 5.80 3.07 7.28
C HIS A 50 6.25 1.61 7.05
N ARG A 51 5.80 0.67 7.88
CA ARG A 51 6.09 -0.77 7.72
C ARG A 51 5.60 -1.33 6.40
N ALA A 52 4.41 -0.92 5.94
CA ALA A 52 3.87 -1.35 4.65
C ALA A 52 4.77 -0.86 3.50
N ILE A 53 5.18 0.40 3.52
CA ILE A 53 6.09 1.00 2.53
C ILE A 53 7.43 0.27 2.53
N THR A 54 8.06 0.08 3.70
CA THR A 54 9.33 -0.67 3.81
C THR A 54 9.19 -2.08 3.24
N TYR A 55 8.13 -2.80 3.59
CA TYR A 55 7.86 -4.14 3.06
C TYR A 55 7.75 -4.14 1.53
N LEU A 56 6.97 -3.21 0.95
CA LEU A 56 6.78 -3.12 -0.49
C LEU A 56 8.08 -2.80 -1.23
N SER A 57 8.92 -1.93 -0.65
CA SER A 57 10.23 -1.57 -1.18
C SER A 57 11.21 -2.75 -1.12
N ASP A 58 11.34 -3.41 0.04
CA ASP A 58 12.23 -4.56 0.25
C ASP A 58 11.88 -5.74 -0.67
N ARG A 59 10.58 -5.93 -0.94
CA ARG A 59 10.06 -6.95 -1.86
C ARG A 59 10.17 -6.55 -3.34
N LYS A 60 10.68 -5.34 -3.63
CA LYS A 60 10.79 -4.77 -4.98
C LYS A 60 9.45 -4.72 -5.69
N TYR A 61 8.37 -4.44 -4.96
CA TYR A 61 7.07 -4.14 -5.55
C TYR A 61 6.95 -2.67 -5.91
N ILE A 62 7.65 -1.80 -5.19
CA ILE A 62 7.80 -0.38 -5.51
C ILE A 62 9.28 0.01 -5.55
N VAL A 63 9.59 1.10 -6.24
CA VAL A 63 10.88 1.80 -6.21
C VAL A 63 10.65 3.22 -5.73
N VAL A 64 11.60 3.76 -4.97
CA VAL A 64 11.56 5.12 -4.42
C VAL A 64 12.83 5.84 -4.83
N ASP A 65 12.68 6.87 -5.65
CA ASP A 65 13.78 7.67 -6.19
C ASP A 65 13.72 9.11 -5.65
N SER A 66 14.89 9.73 -5.51
CA SER A 66 14.98 11.17 -5.24
C SER A 66 14.63 11.96 -6.49
N VAL A 67 13.93 13.09 -6.33
CA VAL A 67 13.67 14.03 -7.42
C VAL A 67 14.90 14.94 -7.60
N GLU A 68 15.52 14.95 -8.78
CA GLU A 68 16.80 15.64 -9.05
C GLU A 68 16.84 17.12 -8.61
N ASN A 69 15.70 17.82 -8.69
CA ASN A 69 15.62 19.25 -8.40
C ASN A 69 14.80 19.59 -7.14
N ASP A 70 14.34 18.58 -6.40
CA ASP A 70 13.58 18.79 -5.17
C ASP A 70 13.92 17.73 -4.12
N VAL A 71 14.83 18.13 -3.21
CA VAL A 71 15.35 17.25 -2.16
C VAL A 71 14.30 16.88 -1.12
N GLU A 72 13.18 17.59 -1.04
CA GLU A 72 12.09 17.30 -0.11
C GLU A 72 11.04 16.34 -0.70
N MET A 73 11.14 16.04 -1.99
CA MET A 73 10.22 15.16 -2.71
C MET A 73 10.85 13.81 -3.04
N VAL A 74 10.00 12.80 -3.17
CA VAL A 74 10.35 11.47 -3.68
C VAL A 74 9.37 11.06 -4.76
N ALA A 75 9.90 10.39 -5.78
CA ALA A 75 9.12 9.73 -6.81
C ALA A 75 8.98 8.25 -6.44
N ILE A 76 7.74 7.76 -6.41
CA ILE A 76 7.41 6.39 -6.05
C ILE A 76 6.80 5.73 -7.27
N THR A 77 7.40 4.62 -7.70
CA THR A 77 7.01 3.91 -8.90
C THR A 77 6.61 2.49 -8.54
N ILE A 78 5.44 2.05 -9.00
CA ILE A 78 5.08 0.63 -8.93
C ILE A 78 5.89 -0.15 -9.98
N THR A 79 6.45 -1.28 -9.58
CA THR A 79 7.19 -2.16 -10.50
C THR A 79 6.25 -3.13 -11.20
N SER A 80 6.72 -3.81 -12.25
CA SER A 80 5.99 -4.94 -12.85
C SER A 80 5.62 -6.01 -11.82
N ASN A 81 6.51 -6.35 -10.88
CA ASN A 81 6.21 -7.30 -9.80
C ASN A 81 5.12 -6.79 -8.86
N GLY A 82 5.09 -5.48 -8.59
CA GLY A 82 4.06 -4.84 -7.78
C GLY A 82 2.70 -4.83 -8.47
N ILE A 83 2.69 -4.58 -9.78
CA ILE A 83 1.51 -4.67 -10.65
C ILE A 83 0.95 -6.10 -10.61
N ASP A 84 1.78 -7.11 -10.93
CA ASP A 84 1.36 -8.52 -10.94
C ASP A 84 0.81 -8.96 -9.58
N PHE A 85 1.50 -8.57 -8.50
CA PHE A 85 1.07 -8.87 -7.13
C PHE A 85 -0.29 -8.22 -6.82
N TYR A 86 -0.47 -6.95 -7.18
CA TYR A 86 -1.72 -6.22 -6.96
C TYR A 86 -2.89 -6.86 -7.74
N GLU A 87 -2.71 -7.12 -9.04
CA GLU A 87 -3.73 -7.70 -9.91
C GLU A 87 -4.14 -9.10 -9.43
N GLN A 88 -3.17 -9.97 -9.12
CA GLN A 88 -3.46 -11.30 -8.57
C GLN A 88 -4.21 -11.21 -7.24
N GLY A 89 -3.81 -10.28 -6.38
CA GLY A 89 -4.49 -10.00 -5.12
C GLY A 89 -5.92 -9.51 -5.30
N TYR A 90 -6.14 -8.63 -6.28
CA TYR A 90 -7.45 -8.10 -6.61
C TYR A 90 -8.38 -9.18 -7.16
N LEU A 91 -7.93 -9.94 -8.15
CA LEU A 91 -8.70 -11.02 -8.79
C LEU A 91 -8.99 -12.18 -7.83
N SER A 92 -8.10 -12.45 -6.87
CA SER A 92 -8.32 -13.47 -5.82
C SER A 92 -9.14 -12.98 -4.63
N GLY A 93 -9.60 -11.73 -4.62
CA GLY A 93 -10.39 -11.13 -3.54
C GLY A 93 -9.57 -10.73 -2.30
N LYS A 94 -8.25 -10.85 -2.33
CA LYS A 94 -7.35 -10.48 -1.21
C LYS A 94 -7.13 -8.97 -1.08
N ALA A 95 -7.29 -8.22 -2.18
CA ALA A 95 -7.27 -6.75 -2.14
C ALA A 95 -8.55 -6.14 -1.54
N LYS A 96 -9.58 -6.96 -1.30
CA LYS A 96 -10.86 -6.57 -0.68
C LYS A 96 -10.89 -6.87 0.82
N GLY A 97 -9.75 -6.78 1.52
CA GLY A 97 -9.66 -7.02 2.97
C GLY A 97 -10.69 -6.24 3.81
N PHE A 98 -11.27 -5.17 3.26
CA PHE A 98 -12.42 -4.45 3.81
C PHE A 98 -13.68 -5.29 4.03
N GLN A 99 -14.01 -6.24 3.15
CA GLN A 99 -15.27 -7.01 3.26
C GLN A 99 -15.31 -7.85 4.55
N VAL A 100 -14.16 -8.34 5.00
CA VAL A 100 -14.09 -9.18 6.22
C VAL A 100 -14.02 -8.34 7.50
N VAL A 101 -13.46 -7.13 7.46
CA VAL A 101 -13.37 -6.25 8.63
C VAL A 101 -14.67 -5.49 8.89
N SER A 102 -15.39 -5.09 7.84
CA SER A 102 -16.73 -4.48 7.97
C SER A 102 -17.74 -5.48 8.54
N ASP A 103 -17.73 -6.72 8.05
CA ASP A 103 -18.70 -7.73 8.47
C ASP A 103 -18.51 -8.10 9.95
N VAL A 104 -17.27 -8.15 10.46
CA VAL A 104 -17.00 -8.42 11.89
C VAL A 104 -17.43 -7.25 12.77
N LYS A 105 -17.10 -6.00 12.42
CA LYS A 105 -17.52 -4.82 13.21
C LYS A 105 -19.03 -4.59 13.21
N SER A 106 -19.73 -4.98 12.15
CA SER A 106 -21.18 -4.89 12.07
C SER A 106 -21.91 -6.02 12.81
N MET A 107 -21.25 -7.13 13.13
CA MET A 107 -21.81 -8.23 13.92
C MET A 107 -21.58 -8.08 15.43
N GLU A 108 -20.76 -7.11 15.85
CA GLU A 108 -20.51 -6.77 17.27
C GLU A 108 -21.37 -5.59 17.78
N GLN A 109 -22.28 -5.05 16.95
CA GLN A 109 -23.27 -4.03 17.32
C GLN A 109 -24.68 -4.60 17.56
#